data_AF-A0A2G8LP56-F1
#
_entry.id   AF-A0A2G8LP56-F1
#
_cell.length_a   1.000
_cell.length_b   1.000
_cell.length_c   1.000
_cell.angle_alpha   90.00
_cell.angle_beta   90.00
_cell.angle_gamma   90.00
#
_symmetry.space_group_name_H-M   'P 1'
#
loop_
_entity.id
_entity.type
_entity.pdbx_description
1 polymer ?
#
loop_
_entity_poly.entity_id
_entity_poly.type
_entity_poly.pdbx_seq_one_letter_code
_entity_poly.pdbx_strand_id
1 'polypeptide(L)'
;MLKPAALKTFEEYAHQIFIPYISTKLQTVSRLDLVWDTYLADSLKGSTRAKRGQGVRRHVVANAAIPGNWQNFLRVDSNKTELFRFLSAALMEWFDQEDKQLVITDGEAVLSKPLLPDLTSLAPCNHEEADSRMLLHASHAAKHGHHSIVIWTVDTDVVVLAVSWYRSCNQKTNYGWHLEQAKDSDT
;
A
#
# COMPACT_ATOMS: atom_id res chain seq x y z
N MET A 1 -2.95 2.74 -8.87
CA MET A 1 -1.59 3.33 -8.79
C MET A 1 -1.62 4.72 -9.42
N LEU A 2 -1.00 5.73 -8.78
CA LEU A 2 -0.97 7.10 -9.30
C LEU A 2 -0.33 7.13 -10.70
N LYS A 3 -0.90 7.88 -11.64
CA LYS A 3 -0.35 7.98 -12.99
C LYS A 3 0.88 8.89 -12.97
N PRO A 4 1.97 8.55 -13.67
CA PRO A 4 3.23 9.30 -13.62
C PRO A 4 3.21 10.64 -14.39
N ALA A 5 2.08 11.06 -14.94
CA ALA A 5 1.95 12.25 -15.77
C ALA A 5 3.04 12.31 -16.88
N ALA A 6 3.62 13.48 -17.14
CA ALA A 6 4.66 13.68 -18.15
C ALA A 6 6.10 13.52 -17.60
N LEU A 7 6.28 12.84 -16.47
CA LEU A 7 7.58 12.64 -15.84
C LEU A 7 8.45 11.66 -16.62
N LYS A 8 9.76 11.83 -16.51
CA LYS A 8 10.74 11.09 -17.30
C LYS A 8 11.26 9.88 -16.56
N THR A 9 11.51 9.97 -15.26
CA THR A 9 12.17 8.91 -14.49
C THR A 9 11.40 8.45 -13.25
N PHE A 10 11.65 7.23 -12.78
CA PHE A 10 11.00 6.72 -11.56
C PHE A 10 11.34 7.55 -10.31
N GLU A 11 12.53 8.13 -10.25
CA GLU A 11 12.91 9.09 -9.21
C GLU A 11 12.03 10.34 -9.23
N GLU A 12 11.85 10.97 -10.40
CA GLU A 12 10.94 12.10 -10.55
C GLU A 12 9.52 11.71 -10.11
N TYR A 13 9.06 10.52 -10.49
CA TYR A 13 7.76 10.01 -10.06
C TYR A 13 7.63 9.87 -8.54
N ALA A 14 8.65 9.31 -7.89
CA ALA A 14 8.66 9.16 -6.44
C ALA A 14 8.56 10.53 -5.75
N HIS A 15 9.41 11.49 -6.14
CA HIS A 15 9.53 12.78 -5.45
C HIS A 15 8.47 13.81 -5.83
N GLN A 16 7.94 13.79 -7.06
CA GLN A 16 7.01 14.81 -7.54
C GLN A 16 5.54 14.38 -7.47
N ILE A 17 5.25 13.09 -7.38
CA ILE A 17 3.86 12.58 -7.36
C ILE A 17 3.62 11.71 -6.13
N PHE A 18 4.38 10.64 -5.96
CA PHE A 18 4.06 9.63 -4.94
C PHE A 18 4.24 10.16 -3.52
N ILE A 19 5.43 10.69 -3.20
CA ILE A 19 5.72 11.23 -1.86
C ILE A 19 4.81 12.42 -1.52
N PRO A 20 4.58 13.43 -2.40
CA PRO A 20 3.64 14.51 -2.11
C PRO A 20 2.20 14.03 -1.84
N TYR A 21 1.74 13.00 -2.56
CA TYR A 21 0.45 12.38 -2.29
C TYR A 21 0.41 11.75 -0.90
N ILE A 22 1.43 10.95 -0.54
CA ILE A 22 1.52 10.33 0.80
C ILE A 22 1.62 11.40 1.89
N SER A 23 2.43 12.44 1.69
CA SER A 23 2.58 13.57 2.61
C SER A 23 1.23 14.24 2.89
N THR A 24 0.41 14.46 1.85
CA THR A 24 -0.93 15.02 2.01
C THR A 24 -1.83 14.13 2.89
N LYS A 25 -1.80 12.82 2.66
CA LYS A 25 -2.57 11.85 3.49
C LYS A 25 -2.05 11.80 4.93
N LEU A 26 -0.75 11.95 5.10
CA LEU A 26 -0.10 11.92 6.40
C LEU A 26 -0.48 13.13 7.27
N GLN A 27 -0.87 14.28 6.70
CA GLN A 27 -1.20 15.49 7.48
C GLN A 27 -2.30 15.26 8.52
N THR A 28 -3.29 14.41 8.23
CA THR A 28 -4.47 14.21 9.08
C THR A 28 -4.37 13.00 10.01
N VAL A 29 -3.25 12.27 10.00
CA VAL A 29 -3.08 11.03 10.76
C VAL A 29 -1.77 11.04 11.56
N SER A 30 -1.75 10.35 12.70
CA SER A 30 -0.53 10.10 13.48
C SER A 30 0.23 8.86 13.01
N ARG A 31 -0.43 7.98 12.24
CA ARG A 31 0.13 6.75 11.70
C ARG A 31 -0.39 6.50 10.29
N LEU A 32 0.51 6.15 9.38
CA LEU A 32 0.20 5.77 8.01
C LEU A 32 0.73 4.37 7.72
N ASP A 33 -0.15 3.48 7.28
CA ASP A 33 0.17 2.12 6.87
C ASP A 33 0.02 2.01 5.35
N LEU A 34 1.13 1.76 4.67
CA LEU A 34 1.18 1.53 3.22
C LEU A 34 1.26 0.04 2.95
N VAL A 35 0.21 -0.50 2.36
CA VAL A 35 0.05 -1.93 2.13
C VAL A 35 0.09 -2.22 0.63
N TRP A 36 0.99 -3.11 0.22
CA TRP A 36 1.17 -3.55 -1.16
C TRP A 36 0.63 -4.96 -1.36
N ASP A 37 0.22 -5.27 -2.59
CA ASP A 37 0.01 -6.65 -3.03
C ASP A 37 1.35 -7.41 -3.10
N THR A 38 1.30 -8.72 -2.89
CA THR A 38 2.42 -9.64 -3.05
C THR A 38 2.09 -10.56 -4.20
N TYR A 39 2.95 -10.56 -5.22
CA TYR A 39 2.77 -11.36 -6.41
C TYR A 39 3.60 -12.63 -6.31
N LEU A 40 3.00 -13.72 -5.83
CA LEU A 40 3.62 -15.04 -5.75
C LEU A 40 3.38 -15.81 -7.05
N ALA A 41 4.43 -16.41 -7.61
CA ALA A 41 4.36 -17.14 -8.88
C ALA A 41 3.45 -18.38 -8.79
N ASP A 42 3.53 -19.11 -7.67
CA ASP A 42 2.80 -20.37 -7.45
C ASP A 42 1.44 -20.18 -6.78
N SER A 43 0.85 -18.99 -6.86
CA SER A 43 -0.43 -18.72 -6.22
C SER A 43 -1.62 -19.22 -7.03
N LEU A 44 -2.74 -19.46 -6.33
CA LEU A 44 -4.02 -19.79 -6.96
C LEU A 44 -4.44 -18.73 -7.99
N LYS A 45 -4.10 -17.45 -7.75
CA LYS A 45 -4.38 -16.33 -8.67
C LYS A 45 -3.30 -16.15 -9.74
N GLY A 46 -2.12 -16.76 -9.61
CA GLY A 46 -1.02 -16.69 -10.58
C GLY A 46 -1.43 -17.12 -12.00
N SER A 47 -2.18 -18.21 -12.11
CA SER A 47 -2.71 -18.71 -13.40
C SER A 47 -3.67 -17.73 -14.08
N THR A 48 -4.47 -16.99 -13.31
CA THR A 48 -5.41 -15.98 -13.82
C THR A 48 -4.67 -14.71 -14.21
N ARG A 49 -3.64 -14.30 -13.45
CA ARG A 49 -2.78 -13.16 -13.79
C ARG A 49 -1.95 -13.40 -15.04
N ALA A 50 -1.41 -14.61 -15.22
CA ALA A 50 -0.70 -15.01 -16.43
C ALA A 50 -1.56 -14.85 -17.70
N LYS A 51 -2.89 -15.04 -17.59
CA LYS A 51 -3.85 -14.81 -18.69
C LYS A 51 -4.19 -13.33 -18.92
N ARG A 52 -4.01 -12.45 -17.92
CA ARG A 52 -4.39 -11.02 -17.98
C ARG A 52 -3.43 -10.15 -18.80
N GLY A 53 -2.31 -10.69 -19.28
CA GLY A 53 -1.67 -10.19 -20.49
C GLY A 53 -0.15 -10.14 -20.48
N GLN A 54 0.39 -10.01 -21.69
CA GLN A 54 1.81 -9.80 -21.98
C GLN A 54 2.11 -8.30 -21.91
N GLY A 55 2.67 -7.84 -20.80
CA GLY A 55 3.34 -6.55 -20.73
C GLY A 55 4.83 -6.67 -20.99
N VAL A 56 5.50 -5.55 -21.21
CA VAL A 56 6.97 -5.54 -21.38
C VAL A 56 7.62 -5.43 -20.00
N ARG A 57 8.52 -6.38 -19.70
CA ARG A 57 9.36 -6.32 -18.51
C ARG A 57 10.26 -5.08 -18.57
N ARG A 58 10.27 -4.29 -17.49
CA ARG A 58 11.06 -3.06 -17.36
C ARG A 58 11.68 -3.02 -15.98
N HIS A 59 13.00 -2.95 -15.91
CA HIS A 59 13.69 -2.83 -14.63
C HIS A 59 13.42 -1.46 -14.00
N VAL A 60 13.01 -1.44 -12.73
CA VAL A 60 12.70 -0.20 -12.00
C VAL A 60 13.91 0.24 -11.19
N VAL A 61 14.54 1.33 -11.64
CA VAL A 61 15.62 2.03 -10.93
C VAL A 61 15.43 3.53 -11.10
N ALA A 62 16.00 4.33 -10.20
CA ALA A 62 15.81 5.78 -10.11
C ALA A 62 15.86 6.50 -11.47
N ASN A 63 16.96 6.33 -12.21
CA ASN A 63 17.21 7.00 -13.49
C ASN A 63 16.55 6.32 -14.71
N ALA A 64 15.87 5.18 -14.53
CA ALA A 64 15.22 4.51 -15.66
C ALA A 64 14.00 5.31 -16.12
N ALA A 65 13.79 5.33 -17.44
CA ALA A 65 12.67 6.03 -18.04
C ALA A 65 11.33 5.38 -17.64
N ILE A 66 10.36 6.21 -17.28
CA ILE A 66 8.99 5.76 -17.06
C ILE A 66 8.42 5.24 -18.38
N PRO A 67 7.75 4.07 -18.36
CA PRO A 67 7.11 3.54 -19.56
C PRO A 67 5.92 4.42 -19.98
N GLY A 68 5.89 4.83 -21.25
CA GLY A 68 4.79 5.65 -21.78
C GLY A 68 3.41 5.00 -21.71
N ASN A 69 3.33 3.66 -21.64
CA ASN A 69 2.09 2.95 -21.36
C ASN A 69 2.12 2.35 -19.95
N TRP A 70 1.70 3.16 -18.98
CA TRP A 70 1.70 2.80 -17.56
C TRP A 70 0.82 1.58 -17.25
N GLN A 71 -0.34 1.47 -17.90
CA GLN A 71 -1.26 0.35 -17.69
C GLN A 71 -0.63 -0.99 -18.12
N ASN A 72 0.04 -1.03 -19.27
CA ASN A 72 0.74 -2.25 -19.71
C ASN A 72 1.94 -2.58 -18.82
N PHE A 73 2.64 -1.57 -18.29
CA PHE A 73 3.71 -1.80 -17.33
C PHE A 73 3.20 -2.47 -16.04
N LEU A 74 2.06 -2.00 -15.51
CA LEU A 74 1.42 -2.55 -14.31
C LEU A 74 0.77 -3.93 -14.51
N ARG A 75 0.63 -4.41 -15.76
CA ARG A 75 0.17 -5.79 -16.01
C ARG A 75 1.24 -6.85 -15.68
N VAL A 76 2.50 -6.46 -15.61
CA VAL A 76 3.61 -7.38 -15.32
C VAL A 76 3.86 -7.41 -13.82
N ASP A 77 3.73 -8.59 -13.21
CA ASP A 77 3.87 -8.78 -11.76
C ASP A 77 5.25 -8.35 -11.25
N SER A 78 6.33 -8.73 -11.94
CA SER A 78 7.70 -8.33 -11.56
C SER A 78 7.95 -6.83 -11.66
N ASN A 79 7.31 -6.13 -12.60
CA ASN A 79 7.38 -4.66 -12.67
C ASN A 79 6.73 -4.02 -11.45
N LYS A 80 5.56 -4.53 -11.02
CA LYS A 80 4.89 -4.05 -9.82
C LYS A 80 5.70 -4.33 -8.57
N THR A 81 6.23 -5.54 -8.43
CA THR A 81 7.09 -5.91 -7.29
C THR A 81 8.30 -4.97 -7.18
N GLU A 82 8.99 -4.70 -8.28
CA GLU A 82 10.12 -3.76 -8.27
C GLU A 82 9.68 -2.32 -8.02
N LEU A 83 8.56 -1.87 -8.60
CA LEU A 83 8.01 -0.55 -8.35
C LEU A 83 7.68 -0.35 -6.87
N PHE A 84 7.00 -1.30 -6.25
CA PHE A 84 6.62 -1.22 -4.84
C PHE A 84 7.84 -1.17 -3.94
N ARG A 85 8.83 -2.03 -4.18
CA ARG A 85 10.10 -1.99 -3.44
C ARG A 85 10.82 -0.65 -3.60
N PHE A 86 10.89 -0.13 -4.82
CA PHE A 86 11.51 1.17 -5.10
C PHE A 86 10.81 2.31 -4.34
N LEU A 87 9.48 2.35 -4.36
CA LEU A 87 8.70 3.38 -3.67
C LEU A 87 8.73 3.23 -2.15
N SER A 88 8.73 2.01 -1.62
CA SER A 88 8.92 1.75 -0.19
C SER A 88 10.27 2.32 0.27
N ALA A 89 11.35 2.06 -0.49
CA ALA A 89 12.68 2.57 -0.17
C ALA A 89 12.73 4.10 -0.21
N ALA A 90 12.23 4.72 -1.27
CA ALA A 90 12.17 6.18 -1.41
C ALA A 90 11.34 6.84 -0.29
N LEU A 91 10.23 6.21 0.11
CA LEU A 91 9.39 6.73 1.19
C LEU A 91 10.06 6.58 2.56
N MET A 92 10.73 5.46 2.82
CA MET A 92 11.48 5.24 4.07
C MET A 92 12.66 6.22 4.23
N GLU A 93 13.31 6.55 3.11
CA GLU A 93 14.37 7.56 3.07
C GLU A 93 13.81 8.96 3.33
N TRP A 94 12.75 9.35 2.63
CA TRP A 94 12.10 10.66 2.80
C TRP A 94 11.44 10.86 4.17
N PHE A 95 10.88 9.81 4.77
CA PHE A 95 10.07 9.95 5.98
C PHE A 95 10.92 10.34 7.18
N ASP A 96 10.90 11.60 7.56
CA ASP A 96 11.51 12.09 8.79
C ASP A 96 10.53 13.05 9.47
N GLN A 97 9.46 12.46 10.00
CA GLN A 97 8.33 13.21 10.55
C GLN A 97 8.24 12.94 12.05
N GLU A 98 8.47 13.98 12.83
CA GLU A 98 8.30 13.94 14.28
C GLU A 98 6.84 13.58 14.63
N ASP A 99 6.67 12.80 15.68
CA ASP A 99 5.37 12.36 16.21
C ASP A 99 4.48 11.57 15.23
N LYS A 100 5.04 11.09 14.11
CA LYS A 100 4.32 10.28 13.13
C LYS A 100 4.95 8.90 12.96
N GLN A 101 4.10 7.94 12.61
CA GLN A 101 4.50 6.57 12.33
C GLN A 101 4.21 6.21 10.88
N LEU A 102 5.18 5.56 10.25
CA LEU A 102 5.05 4.94 8.94
C LEU A 102 5.24 3.43 9.10
N VAL A 103 4.35 2.65 8.52
CA VAL A 103 4.44 1.20 8.43
C VAL A 103 4.24 0.79 6.98
N ILE A 104 5.13 -0.02 6.43
CA ILE A 104 5.06 -0.43 5.02
C ILE A 104 5.22 -1.94 4.92
N THR A 105 4.37 -2.63 4.16
CA THR A 105 4.63 -4.02 3.78
C THR A 105 5.68 -4.06 2.67
N ASP A 106 6.69 -4.93 2.74
CA ASP A 106 7.66 -5.16 1.67
C ASP A 106 7.86 -6.66 1.46
N GLY A 107 7.11 -7.24 0.52
CA GLY A 107 7.04 -8.69 0.35
C GLY A 107 6.47 -9.36 1.60
N GLU A 108 7.28 -10.21 2.25
CA GLU A 108 6.92 -10.87 3.52
C GLU A 108 7.34 -10.06 4.76
N ALA A 109 8.14 -8.99 4.57
CA ALA A 109 8.59 -8.14 5.66
C ALA A 109 7.62 -6.97 5.91
N VAL A 110 7.76 -6.36 7.09
CA VAL A 110 7.08 -5.11 7.45
C VAL A 110 8.13 -4.14 7.93
N LEU A 111 8.26 -3.02 7.24
CA LEU A 111 9.14 -1.91 7.57
C LEU A 111 8.37 -0.91 8.45
N SER A 112 9.07 -0.24 9.37
CA SER A 112 8.47 0.85 10.13
C SER A 112 9.46 1.96 10.46
N LYS A 113 8.96 3.19 10.53
CA LYS A 113 9.70 4.38 10.96
C LYS A 113 8.79 5.29 11.81
N PRO A 114 9.13 5.59 13.08
CA PRO A 114 10.19 4.93 13.86
C PRO A 114 9.91 3.41 13.99
N LEU A 115 10.93 2.66 14.43
CA LEU A 115 10.78 1.23 14.65
C LEU A 115 9.69 0.97 15.69
N LEU A 116 8.65 0.22 15.31
CA LEU A 116 7.58 -0.15 16.23
C LEU A 116 8.01 -1.36 17.09
N PRO A 117 7.62 -1.38 18.38
CA PRO A 117 8.06 -2.41 19.33
C PRO A 117 7.44 -3.79 19.08
N ASP A 118 6.23 -3.85 18.52
CA ASP A 118 5.57 -5.09 18.15
C ASP A 118 5.08 -5.02 16.70
N LEU A 119 5.61 -5.91 15.86
CA LEU A 119 5.16 -6.13 14.49
C LEU A 119 4.78 -7.60 14.27
N THR A 120 4.73 -8.42 15.33
CA THR A 120 4.54 -9.88 15.24
C THR A 120 3.17 -10.26 14.70
N SER A 121 2.17 -9.39 14.87
CA SER A 121 0.85 -9.59 14.27
C SER A 121 0.75 -9.11 12.82
N LEU A 122 1.79 -8.43 12.30
CA LEU A 122 1.87 -7.98 10.91
C LEU A 122 2.87 -8.80 10.07
N ALA A 123 3.89 -9.37 10.72
CA ALA A 123 4.95 -10.15 10.09
C ALA A 123 5.00 -11.60 10.63
N PRO A 124 5.31 -12.61 9.79
CA PRO A 124 5.57 -12.48 8.36
C PRO A 124 4.27 -12.19 7.59
N CYS A 125 4.39 -11.36 6.56
CA CYS A 125 3.27 -10.98 5.72
C CYS A 125 2.96 -12.11 4.72
N ASN A 126 2.15 -13.07 5.15
CA ASN A 126 1.81 -14.29 4.39
C ASN A 126 0.53 -14.18 3.55
N HIS A 127 -0.20 -13.07 3.65
CA HIS A 127 -1.36 -12.82 2.80
C HIS A 127 -0.90 -12.38 1.41
N GLU A 128 -1.54 -12.90 0.36
CA GLU A 128 -1.21 -12.53 -1.02
C GLU A 128 -1.82 -11.19 -1.45
N GLU A 129 -2.96 -10.81 -0.87
CA GLU A 129 -3.74 -9.65 -1.32
C GLU A 129 -3.64 -8.50 -0.31
N ALA A 130 -3.59 -7.27 -0.82
CA ALA A 130 -3.54 -6.08 0.04
C ALA A 130 -4.81 -5.91 0.88
N ASP A 131 -5.97 -6.36 0.39
CA ASP A 131 -7.28 -6.15 1.02
C ASP A 131 -7.38 -6.68 2.47
N SER A 132 -7.08 -7.96 2.65
CA SER A 132 -7.07 -8.65 3.93
C SER A 132 -5.96 -8.15 4.84
N ARG A 133 -4.83 -7.73 4.26
CA ARG A 133 -3.73 -7.10 5.01
C ARG A 133 -4.09 -5.73 5.54
N MET A 134 -4.81 -4.91 4.77
CA MET A 134 -5.27 -3.61 5.25
C MET A 134 -6.09 -3.76 6.53
N LEU A 135 -6.91 -4.82 6.64
CA LEU A 135 -7.65 -5.13 7.87
C LEU A 135 -6.75 -5.60 9.02
N LEU A 136 -5.69 -6.34 8.73
CA LEU A 136 -4.71 -6.75 9.74
C LEU A 136 -3.96 -5.53 10.30
N HIS A 137 -3.54 -4.62 9.43
CA HIS A 137 -2.93 -3.34 9.81
C HIS A 137 -3.89 -2.47 10.62
N ALA A 138 -5.16 -2.37 10.22
CA ALA A 138 -6.19 -1.68 10.99
C ALA A 138 -6.37 -2.31 12.39
N SER A 139 -6.45 -3.64 12.47
CA SER A 139 -6.53 -4.34 13.76
C SER A 139 -5.32 -4.07 14.65
N HIS A 140 -4.13 -4.05 14.06
CA HIS A 140 -2.89 -3.79 14.78
C HIS A 140 -2.84 -2.37 15.32
N ALA A 141 -3.15 -1.36 14.49
CA ALA A 141 -3.23 0.03 14.92
C ALA A 141 -4.24 0.21 16.06
N ALA A 142 -5.41 -0.42 15.99
CA ALA A 142 -6.41 -0.35 17.05
C ALA A 142 -5.94 -0.93 18.38
N LYS A 143 -5.23 -2.07 18.35
CA LYS A 143 -4.61 -2.66 19.55
C LYS A 143 -3.52 -1.77 20.15
N HIS A 144 -2.93 -0.88 19.34
CA HIS A 144 -1.89 0.07 19.74
C HIS A 144 -2.44 1.48 20.02
N GLY A 145 -3.73 1.60 20.35
CA GLY A 145 -4.32 2.85 20.83
C GLY A 145 -4.75 3.84 19.75
N HIS A 146 -4.81 3.43 18.48
CA HIS A 146 -5.41 4.23 17.43
C HIS A 146 -6.93 4.00 17.37
N HIS A 147 -7.69 5.02 17.73
CA HIS A 147 -9.15 4.95 17.87
C HIS A 147 -9.93 5.44 16.65
N SER A 148 -9.24 5.98 15.64
CA SER A 148 -9.84 6.43 14.39
C SER A 148 -8.98 5.91 13.24
N ILE A 149 -9.55 5.01 12.44
CA ILE A 149 -8.85 4.35 11.35
C ILE A 149 -9.58 4.66 10.05
N VAL A 150 -8.84 5.17 9.07
CA VAL A 150 -9.32 5.46 7.71
C VAL A 150 -8.60 4.51 6.74
N ILE A 151 -9.35 3.89 5.83
CA ILE A 151 -8.84 2.95 4.82
C ILE A 151 -9.02 3.58 3.45
N TRP A 152 -7.92 3.99 2.80
CA TRP A 152 -7.95 4.48 1.42
C TRP A 152 -7.74 3.34 0.43
N THR A 153 -8.78 3.03 -0.34
CA THR A 153 -8.76 1.99 -1.36
C THR A 153 -9.67 2.38 -2.52
N VAL A 154 -9.33 1.91 -3.71
CA VAL A 154 -10.21 1.92 -4.89
C VAL A 154 -10.86 0.56 -5.13
N ASP A 155 -10.45 -0.45 -4.35
CA ASP A 155 -10.96 -1.81 -4.44
C ASP A 155 -12.23 -1.96 -3.57
N THR A 156 -13.33 -2.35 -4.21
CA THR A 156 -14.63 -2.54 -3.55
C THR A 156 -14.64 -3.72 -2.60
N ASP A 157 -13.80 -4.74 -2.82
CA ASP A 157 -13.78 -5.95 -1.98
C ASP A 157 -13.28 -5.60 -0.57
N VAL A 158 -12.35 -4.64 -0.45
CA VAL A 158 -11.89 -4.09 0.83
C VAL A 158 -13.03 -3.49 1.65
N VAL A 159 -13.99 -2.84 0.99
CA VAL A 159 -15.12 -2.19 1.67
C VAL A 159 -16.04 -3.25 2.27
N VAL A 160 -16.34 -4.30 1.52
CA VAL A 160 -17.16 -5.43 1.98
C VAL A 160 -16.48 -6.11 3.17
N LEU A 161 -15.18 -6.37 3.05
CA LEU A 161 -14.37 -6.97 4.11
C LEU A 161 -14.33 -6.06 5.35
N ALA A 162 -14.15 -4.76 5.19
CA ALA A 162 -14.12 -3.78 6.29
C ALA A 162 -15.45 -3.73 7.05
N VAL A 163 -16.60 -3.75 6.35
CA VAL A 163 -17.92 -3.79 7.00
C VAL A 163 -18.12 -5.09 7.78
N SER A 164 -17.72 -6.24 7.20
CA SER A 164 -17.79 -7.54 7.88
C SER A 164 -16.91 -7.58 9.13
N TRP A 165 -15.69 -7.04 9.02
CA TRP A 165 -14.73 -6.98 10.11
C TRP A 165 -15.21 -6.04 11.24
N TYR A 166 -15.70 -4.85 10.89
CA TYR A 166 -16.25 -3.90 11.85
C TYR A 166 -17.34 -4.53 12.73
N ARG A 167 -18.29 -5.27 12.13
CA ARG A 167 -19.33 -5.97 12.90
C ARG A 167 -18.75 -6.97 13.90
N SER A 168 -17.69 -7.66 13.53
CA SER A 168 -17.02 -8.65 14.38
C SER A 168 -16.20 -8.02 15.51
N CYS A 169 -15.64 -6.83 15.29
CA CYS A 169 -14.88 -6.08 16.30
C CYS A 169 -15.79 -5.28 17.25
N ASN A 170 -16.84 -4.63 16.74
CA ASN A 170 -17.75 -3.82 17.55
C ASN A 170 -18.64 -4.67 18.50
N GLN A 171 -18.77 -5.97 18.23
CA GLN A 171 -19.34 -6.94 19.18
C GLN A 171 -18.38 -7.30 20.33
N LYS A 172 -17.09 -6.93 20.23
CA LYS A 172 -16.03 -7.33 21.17
C LYS A 172 -15.35 -6.15 21.86
N THR A 173 -15.37 -4.93 21.30
CA THR A 173 -14.66 -3.77 21.86
C THR A 173 -15.36 -2.42 21.54
N ASN A 174 -15.43 -1.51 22.53
CA ASN A 174 -16.00 -0.15 22.44
C ASN A 174 -15.05 0.83 21.71
N TYR A 175 -14.90 0.72 20.39
CA TYR A 175 -14.09 1.67 19.60
C TYR A 175 -14.93 2.33 18.48
N GLY A 176 -14.66 3.61 18.18
CA GLY A 176 -15.29 4.35 17.08
C GLY A 176 -14.53 4.13 15.76
N TRP A 177 -15.22 4.14 14.61
CA TRP A 177 -14.59 3.87 13.31
C TRP A 177 -15.19 4.72 12.21
N HIS A 178 -14.38 5.14 11.23
CA HIS A 178 -14.82 5.94 10.09
C HIS A 178 -14.20 5.40 8.79
N LEU A 179 -15.03 4.84 7.90
CA LEU A 179 -14.58 4.33 6.60
C LEU A 179 -14.84 5.40 5.52
N GLU A 180 -13.79 5.84 4.85
CA GLU A 180 -13.87 6.80 3.75
C GLU A 180 -13.33 6.17 2.46
N GLN A 181 -14.18 5.99 1.45
CA GLN A 181 -13.74 5.54 0.12
C GLN A 181 -13.12 6.71 -0.65
N ALA A 182 -11.93 6.50 -1.20
CA ALA A 182 -11.35 7.46 -2.14
C ALA A 182 -12.14 7.42 -3.46
N LYS A 183 -12.71 8.56 -3.88
CA LYS A 183 -13.27 8.71 -5.24
C LYS A 183 -12.11 8.91 -6.22
N ASP A 184 -12.18 8.27 -7.37
CA ASP A 184 -11.27 8.54 -8.49
C ASP A 184 -11.28 10.04 -8.79
N SER A 185 -10.11 10.68 -8.71
CA SER A 185 -9.91 12.02 -9.25
C SER A 185 -9.82 11.90 -10.77
N ASP A 186 -10.97 11.86 -11.43
CA ASP A 186 -11.08 12.21 -12.85
C ASP A 186 -10.92 13.74 -12.98
N THR A 187 -9.68 14.19 -13.08
CA THR A 187 -9.24 15.41 -13.77
C THR A 187 -7.78 15.27 -14.17
#